data_AF-U4UF68-F1
#
_entry.id   AF-U4UF68-F1
#
_cell.length_a   1.000
_cell.length_b   1.000
_cell.length_c   1.000
_cell.angle_alpha   90.00
_cell.angle_beta   90.00
_cell.angle_gamma   90.00
#
_symmetry.space_group_name_H-M   'P 1'
#
loop_
_entity.id
_entity.type
_entity.pdbx_description
1 polymer ?
#
loop_
_entity_poly.entity_id
_entity_poly.type
_entity_poly.pdbx_seq_one_letter_code
_entity_poly.pdbx_strand_id
1 'polypeptide(L)'
;MCGGFTCSKNALIALNMLYIYMLILFLLFLIQFSVACACLGVNQSQQEQLAQQGWNRVDNATRANVQKTFTCCGFDAEVDKLLPHPECFDVTMRCCSDAEHKVCDCPGGCLHKLQSTISYAFQLCGWIGLFFSFTEFMGVLLTVRYRNQKDPRANPSAFL
;
A
#
# COMPACT_ATOMS: atom_id res chain seq x y z
N MET A 1 49.42 9.93 14.33
CA MET A 1 48.91 11.18 14.95
C MET A 1 48.16 11.97 13.88
N CYS A 2 46.86 11.72 13.69
CA CYS A 2 46.03 12.62 12.88
C CYS A 2 45.47 13.71 13.79
N GLY A 3 46.00 14.92 13.63
CA GLY A 3 45.67 16.11 14.40
C GLY A 3 44.18 16.45 14.38
N GLY A 4 43.71 16.88 15.55
CA GLY A 4 42.33 17.19 15.88
C GLY A 4 41.72 18.38 15.12
N PHE A 5 40.40 18.52 15.31
CA PHE A 5 39.44 19.45 14.72
C PHE A 5 38.73 18.99 13.42
N THR A 6 39.41 18.62 12.33
CA THR A 6 38.69 18.23 11.08
C THR A 6 38.01 16.85 11.20
N CYS A 7 38.68 15.89 11.84
CA CYS A 7 38.10 14.57 12.13
C CYS A 7 36.92 14.66 13.12
N SER A 8 37.03 15.53 14.13
CA SER A 8 35.96 15.73 15.13
C SER A 8 34.74 16.45 14.54
N LYS A 9 34.92 17.48 13.69
CA LYS A 9 33.82 18.15 12.97
C LYS A 9 33.09 17.20 12.01
N ASN A 10 33.82 16.43 11.21
CA ASN A 10 33.22 15.47 10.28
C ASN A 10 32.52 14.30 11.01
N ALA A 11 33.08 13.84 12.14
CA ALA A 11 32.44 12.83 12.99
C ALA A 11 31.18 13.38 13.68
N LEU A 12 31.18 14.63 14.15
CA LEU A 12 30.01 15.28 14.75
C LEU A 12 28.89 15.46 13.73
N ILE A 13 29.23 15.85 12.50
CA ILE A 13 28.30 15.95 11.37
C ILE A 13 27.72 14.56 11.05
N ALA A 14 28.56 13.53 10.94
CA ALA A 14 28.09 12.16 10.67
C ALA A 14 27.15 11.62 11.77
N LEU A 15 27.43 11.95 13.04
CA LEU A 15 26.57 11.55 14.16
C LEU A 15 25.20 12.25 14.12
N ASN A 16 25.19 13.54 13.78
CA ASN A 16 23.95 14.32 13.59
C ASN A 16 23.14 13.79 12.40
N MET A 17 23.80 13.46 11.29
CA MET A 17 23.14 12.85 10.13
C MET A 17 22.53 11.49 10.47
N LEU A 18 23.22 10.66 11.25
CA LEU A 18 22.70 9.36 11.68
C LEU A 18 21.52 9.50 12.65
N TYR A 19 21.54 10.51 13.53
CA TYR A 19 20.41 10.79 14.43
C TYR A 19 19.17 11.24 13.65
N ILE A 20 19.33 12.17 12.71
CA ILE A 20 18.25 12.62 11.83
C ILE A 20 17.70 11.44 11.02
N TYR A 21 18.56 10.59 10.47
CA TYR A 21 18.15 9.41 9.72
C TYR A 21 17.35 8.42 10.58
N MET A 22 17.79 8.13 11.80
CA MET A 22 17.06 7.26 12.74
C MET A 22 15.69 7.82 13.13
N LEU A 23 15.59 9.15 13.29
CA LEU A 23 14.31 9.83 13.54
C LEU A 23 13.38 9.71 12.32
N ILE A 24 13.89 9.94 11.11
CA ILE A 24 13.10 9.82 9.88
C ILE A 24 12.60 8.39 9.70
N LEU A 25 13.46 7.37 9.85
CA LEU A 25 13.05 5.96 9.79
C LEU A 25 11.96 5.66 10.82
N PHE A 26 12.12 6.11 12.06
CA PHE A 26 11.08 5.92 13.07
C PHE A 26 9.73 6.56 12.68
N LEU A 27 9.74 7.75 12.06
CA LEU A 27 8.52 8.37 11.55
C LEU A 27 7.92 7.58 10.38
N LEU A 28 8.74 7.07 9.46
CA LEU A 28 8.29 6.24 8.35
C LEU A 28 7.63 4.95 8.86
N PHE A 29 8.24 4.30 9.86
CA PHE A 29 7.67 3.14 10.54
C PHE A 29 6.26 3.44 11.09
N LEU A 30 6.07 4.56 11.80
CA LEU A 30 4.77 4.90 12.38
C LEU A 30 3.70 5.11 11.29
N ILE A 31 4.05 5.80 10.20
CA ILE A 31 3.13 6.04 9.09
C ILE A 31 2.75 4.73 8.40
N GLN A 32 3.74 3.91 8.06
CA GLN A 32 3.51 2.65 7.35
C GLN A 32 2.74 1.64 8.20
N PHE A 33 3.08 1.52 9.49
CA PHE A 33 2.34 0.68 10.42
C PHE A 33 0.89 1.13 10.53
N SER A 34 0.65 2.44 10.66
CA SER A 34 -0.70 3.01 10.70
C SER A 34 -1.50 2.72 9.42
N VAL A 35 -0.91 2.96 8.24
CA VAL A 35 -1.56 2.69 6.95
C VAL A 35 -1.82 1.20 6.78
N ALA A 36 -0.88 0.33 7.13
CA ALA A 36 -1.03 -1.11 7.04
C ALA A 36 -2.18 -1.62 7.93
N CYS A 37 -2.26 -1.14 9.17
CA CYS A 37 -3.38 -1.44 10.06
C CYS A 37 -4.71 -0.91 9.51
N ALA A 38 -4.73 0.30 8.94
CA ALA A 38 -5.93 0.87 8.32
C ALA A 38 -6.41 0.02 7.15
N CYS A 39 -5.50 -0.41 6.25
CA CYS A 39 -5.82 -1.27 5.11
C CYS A 39 -6.40 -2.62 5.55
N LEU A 40 -5.84 -3.25 6.59
CA LEU A 40 -6.35 -4.52 7.10
C LEU A 40 -7.69 -4.39 7.85
N GLY A 41 -8.00 -3.21 8.38
CA GLY A 41 -9.22 -2.94 9.15
C GLY A 41 -10.44 -2.53 8.32
N VAL A 42 -10.33 -2.39 6.99
CA VAL A 42 -11.45 -1.94 6.13
C VAL A 42 -12.49 -3.06 5.96
N ASN A 43 -13.75 -2.76 6.30
CA ASN A 43 -14.88 -3.70 6.17
C ASN A 43 -15.56 -3.63 4.79
N GLN A 44 -16.39 -4.62 4.47
CA GLN A 44 -17.06 -4.75 3.17
C GLN A 44 -17.97 -3.55 2.82
N SER A 45 -18.70 -2.98 3.79
CA SER A 45 -19.53 -1.77 3.57
C SER A 45 -18.69 -0.52 3.23
N GLN A 46 -17.50 -0.38 3.82
CA GLN A 46 -16.59 0.70 3.49
C GLN A 46 -16.01 0.51 2.08
N GLN A 47 -15.73 -0.74 1.68
CA GLN A 47 -15.26 -1.07 0.33
C GLN A 47 -16.30 -0.75 -0.74
N GLU A 48 -17.58 -1.02 -0.47
CA GLU A 48 -18.70 -0.65 -1.36
C GLU A 48 -18.79 0.87 -1.58
N GLN A 49 -18.72 1.63 -0.49
CA GLN A 49 -18.75 3.10 -0.57
C GLN A 49 -17.57 3.65 -1.37
N LEU A 50 -16.36 3.12 -1.15
CA LEU A 50 -15.16 3.51 -1.90
C LEU A 50 -15.30 3.16 -3.38
N ALA A 51 -15.82 1.97 -3.70
CA ALA A 51 -16.06 1.55 -5.07
C ALA A 51 -17.10 2.45 -5.77
N GLN A 52 -18.20 2.79 -5.08
CA GLN A 52 -19.26 3.63 -5.62
C GLN A 52 -18.80 5.08 -5.83
N GLN A 53 -18.08 5.66 -4.86
CA GLN A 53 -17.49 6.99 -5.02
C GLN A 53 -16.45 7.01 -6.13
N GLY A 54 -15.63 5.97 -6.23
CA GLY A 54 -14.69 5.77 -7.33
C GLY A 54 -15.40 5.76 -8.68
N TRP A 55 -16.44 4.93 -8.81
CA TRP A 55 -17.23 4.81 -10.04
C TRP A 55 -17.87 6.14 -10.47
N ASN A 56 -18.46 6.87 -9.51
CA ASN A 56 -19.13 8.14 -9.77
C ASN A 56 -18.16 9.26 -10.17
N ARG A 57 -16.91 9.21 -9.70
CA ARG A 57 -15.90 10.26 -9.94
C ARG A 57 -15.14 10.07 -11.25
N VAL A 58 -14.97 8.82 -11.70
CA VAL A 58 -14.23 8.52 -12.94
C VAL A 58 -15.09 8.77 -14.18
N ASP A 59 -14.41 9.03 -15.29
CA ASP A 59 -15.01 9.26 -16.60
C ASP A 59 -15.41 7.94 -17.31
N ASN A 60 -16.17 8.06 -18.39
CA ASN A 60 -16.67 6.90 -19.14
C ASN A 60 -15.55 6.06 -19.78
N ALA A 61 -14.39 6.62 -20.14
CA ALA A 61 -13.28 5.82 -20.68
C ALA A 61 -12.68 4.93 -19.60
N THR A 62 -12.50 5.46 -18.38
CA THR A 62 -12.06 4.66 -17.25
C THR A 62 -13.09 3.59 -16.86
N ARG A 63 -14.38 3.90 -16.88
CA ARG A 63 -15.46 2.92 -16.65
C ARG A 63 -15.42 1.77 -17.67
N ALA A 64 -15.22 2.09 -18.95
CA ALA A 64 -15.10 1.08 -20.00
C ALA A 64 -13.87 0.18 -19.79
N ASN A 65 -12.75 0.74 -19.32
CA ASN A 65 -11.57 -0.04 -18.98
C ASN A 65 -11.83 -0.97 -17.79
N VAL A 66 -12.50 -0.50 -16.74
CA VAL A 66 -12.90 -1.32 -15.59
C VAL A 66 -13.75 -2.51 -16.06
N GLN A 67 -14.77 -2.26 -16.89
CA GLN A 67 -15.61 -3.33 -17.45
C GLN A 67 -14.79 -4.36 -18.25
N LYS A 68 -13.83 -3.90 -19.07
CA LYS A 68 -12.94 -4.77 -19.86
C LYS A 68 -11.99 -5.59 -18.99
N THR A 69 -11.43 -5.01 -17.92
CA THR A 69 -10.48 -5.67 -17.02
C THR A 69 -11.16 -6.68 -16.11
N PHE A 70 -12.32 -6.34 -15.56
CA PHE A 70 -13.04 -7.18 -14.60
C PHE A 70 -14.09 -8.09 -15.24
N THR A 71 -14.22 -8.03 -16.58
CA THR A 71 -15.19 -8.83 -17.36
C THR A 71 -16.59 -8.75 -16.75
N CYS A 72 -17.09 -7.53 -16.61
CA CYS A 72 -18.40 -7.21 -16.01
C CYS A 72 -19.02 -6.02 -16.75
N CYS A 73 -20.33 -5.84 -16.62
CA CYS A 73 -21.06 -4.74 -17.24
C CYS A 73 -21.89 -3.99 -16.20
N GLY A 74 -21.89 -2.66 -16.26
CA GLY A 74 -22.52 -1.82 -15.25
C GLY A 74 -21.84 -1.89 -13.88
N PHE A 75 -22.25 -1.03 -12.95
CA PHE A 75 -21.73 -1.03 -11.59
C PHE A 75 -22.67 -1.76 -10.64
N ASP A 76 -23.89 -1.24 -10.50
CA ASP A 76 -24.99 -1.78 -9.72
C ASP A 76 -26.31 -1.21 -10.26
N ALA A 77 -27.39 -1.99 -10.18
CA ALA A 77 -28.66 -1.66 -10.84
C ALA A 77 -29.24 -0.31 -10.39
N GLU A 78 -29.03 0.09 -9.13
CA GLU A 78 -29.52 1.38 -8.62
C GLU A 78 -28.64 2.55 -9.06
N VAL A 79 -27.33 2.35 -9.13
CA VAL A 79 -26.38 3.38 -9.56
C VAL A 79 -26.49 3.62 -11.06
N ASP A 80 -26.63 2.55 -11.83
CA ASP A 80 -26.69 2.61 -13.29
C ASP A 80 -27.97 3.30 -13.80
N LYS A 81 -29.07 3.29 -13.02
CA LYS A 81 -30.28 4.09 -13.30
C LYS A 81 -30.01 5.60 -13.28
N LEU A 82 -29.17 6.04 -12.34
CA LEU A 82 -28.88 7.45 -12.12
C LEU A 82 -27.72 7.93 -12.99
N LEU A 83 -26.75 7.05 -13.22
CA LEU A 83 -25.52 7.34 -13.92
C LEU A 83 -25.23 6.22 -14.93
N PRO A 84 -25.69 6.36 -16.19
CA PRO A 84 -25.57 5.30 -17.18
C PRO A 84 -24.09 4.98 -17.45
N HIS A 85 -23.81 3.68 -17.54
CA HIS A 85 -22.49 3.17 -17.87
C HIS A 85 -22.28 3.16 -19.39
N PRO A 86 -21.02 3.17 -19.88
CA PRO A 86 -20.73 2.99 -21.31
C PRO A 86 -21.16 1.60 -21.78
N GLU A 87 -21.37 1.45 -23.10
CA GLU A 87 -21.76 0.17 -23.68
C GLU A 87 -20.72 -0.92 -23.47
N CYS A 88 -21.20 -2.14 -23.20
CA CYS A 88 -20.37 -3.29 -22.82
C CYS A 88 -20.19 -4.33 -23.93
N PHE A 89 -20.49 -3.99 -25.19
CA PHE A 89 -20.58 -4.96 -26.30
C PHE A 89 -19.36 -5.89 -26.42
N ASP A 90 -18.15 -5.34 -26.27
CA ASP A 90 -16.89 -6.09 -26.31
C ASP A 90 -16.72 -7.08 -25.14
N VAL A 91 -17.34 -6.76 -23.99
CA VAL A 91 -17.17 -7.49 -22.73
C VAL A 91 -18.20 -8.61 -22.60
N THR A 92 -19.42 -8.36 -23.10
CA THR A 92 -20.53 -9.33 -23.09
C THR A 92 -20.10 -10.67 -23.69
N MET A 93 -19.36 -10.66 -24.79
CA MET A 93 -18.87 -11.88 -25.44
C MET A 93 -17.87 -12.69 -24.60
N ARG A 94 -17.18 -12.06 -23.64
CA ARG A 94 -16.24 -12.73 -22.71
C ARG A 94 -16.89 -13.20 -21.42
N CYS A 95 -17.96 -12.52 -20.98
CA CYS A 95 -18.73 -12.95 -19.81
C CYS A 95 -19.53 -14.22 -20.06
N CYS A 96 -19.98 -14.43 -21.31
CA CYS A 96 -20.86 -15.53 -21.67
C CYS A 96 -20.06 -16.71 -22.22
N SER A 97 -19.81 -17.70 -21.37
CA SER A 97 -19.08 -18.91 -21.77
C SER A 97 -19.94 -19.95 -22.50
N ASP A 98 -21.27 -19.88 -22.42
CA ASP A 98 -22.21 -20.84 -23.04
C ASP A 98 -23.25 -20.14 -23.92
N ALA A 99 -23.00 -20.18 -25.22
CA ALA A 99 -23.80 -19.52 -26.26
C ALA A 99 -25.04 -20.34 -26.69
N GLU A 100 -25.89 -20.75 -25.75
CA GLU A 100 -27.18 -21.40 -26.11
C GLU A 100 -28.37 -20.42 -26.13
N HIS A 101 -28.21 -19.20 -25.58
CA HIS A 101 -29.25 -18.16 -25.66
C HIS A 101 -28.73 -16.93 -26.43
N LYS A 102 -29.47 -16.54 -27.49
CA LYS A 102 -29.13 -15.49 -28.46
C LYS A 102 -29.06 -14.06 -27.91
N VAL A 103 -29.33 -13.86 -26.62
CA VAL A 103 -29.10 -12.60 -25.90
C VAL A 103 -28.55 -12.98 -24.54
N CYS A 104 -27.28 -12.68 -24.31
CA CYS A 104 -26.65 -12.87 -23.01
C CYS A 104 -26.28 -11.48 -22.50
N ASP A 105 -26.79 -11.12 -21.33
CA ASP A 105 -26.31 -9.97 -20.57
C ASP A 105 -25.33 -10.50 -19.52
N CYS A 106 -24.18 -9.84 -19.33
CA CYS A 106 -23.22 -10.25 -18.29
C CYS A 106 -23.97 -10.36 -16.95
N PRO A 107 -23.97 -11.53 -16.28
CA PRO A 107 -24.71 -11.68 -15.04
C PRO A 107 -24.04 -10.87 -13.93
N GLY A 108 -24.71 -9.81 -13.49
CA GLY A 108 -24.31 -8.97 -12.35
C GLY A 108 -23.41 -7.78 -12.69
N GLY A 109 -23.46 -6.77 -11.82
CA GLY A 109 -22.66 -5.55 -11.92
C GLY A 109 -21.20 -5.72 -11.46
N CYS A 110 -20.35 -4.76 -11.81
CA CYS A 110 -18.92 -4.76 -11.44
C CYS A 110 -18.66 -4.60 -9.93
N LEU A 111 -19.66 -4.20 -9.12
CA LEU A 111 -19.50 -3.92 -7.69
C LEU A 111 -18.81 -5.06 -6.92
N HIS A 112 -19.28 -6.30 -7.06
CA HIS A 112 -18.74 -7.44 -6.31
C HIS A 112 -17.30 -7.79 -6.74
N LYS A 113 -17.00 -7.68 -8.04
CA LYS A 113 -15.63 -7.90 -8.57
C LYS A 113 -14.66 -6.82 -8.10
N LEU A 114 -15.11 -5.56 -8.06
CA LEU A 114 -14.33 -4.46 -7.52
C LEU A 114 -14.08 -4.64 -6.02
N GLN A 115 -15.12 -4.95 -5.24
CA GLN A 115 -15.02 -5.14 -3.79
C GLN A 115 -14.03 -6.25 -3.43
N SER A 116 -14.15 -7.42 -4.04
CA SER A 116 -13.21 -8.54 -3.82
C SER A 116 -11.76 -8.17 -4.18
N THR A 117 -11.56 -7.40 -5.25
CA THR A 117 -10.23 -6.93 -5.66
C THR A 117 -9.67 -5.89 -4.70
N ILE A 118 -10.48 -4.94 -4.25
CA ILE A 118 -10.10 -3.93 -3.25
C ILE A 118 -9.73 -4.61 -1.93
N SER A 119 -10.54 -5.58 -1.49
CA SER A 119 -10.29 -6.37 -0.28
C SER A 119 -8.94 -7.10 -0.36
N TYR A 120 -8.71 -7.80 -1.46
CA TYR A 120 -7.44 -8.49 -1.69
C TYR A 120 -6.26 -7.53 -1.72
N ALA A 121 -6.38 -6.41 -2.44
CA ALA A 121 -5.33 -5.40 -2.54
C ALA A 121 -5.00 -4.79 -1.16
N PHE A 122 -6.00 -4.43 -0.36
CA PHE A 122 -5.78 -3.90 0.98
C PHE A 122 -5.16 -4.91 1.93
N GLN A 123 -5.58 -6.19 1.86
CA GLN A 123 -4.93 -7.24 2.63
C GLN A 123 -3.46 -7.39 2.25
N LEU A 124 -3.17 -7.54 0.95
CA LEU A 124 -1.81 -7.68 0.44
C LEU A 124 -0.92 -6.49 0.83
N CYS A 125 -1.38 -5.26 0.59
CA CYS A 125 -0.68 -4.04 0.97
C CYS A 125 -0.47 -3.96 2.49
N GLY A 126 -1.44 -4.36 3.28
CA GLY A 126 -1.34 -4.44 4.74
C GLY A 126 -0.23 -5.38 5.19
N TRP A 127 -0.20 -6.61 4.67
CA TRP A 127 0.85 -7.58 5.00
C TRP A 127 2.24 -7.12 4.56
N ILE A 128 2.38 -6.55 3.35
CA ILE A 128 3.65 -6.01 2.86
C ILE A 128 4.13 -4.85 3.75
N GLY A 129 3.22 -3.93 4.11
CA GLY A 129 3.53 -2.80 4.98
C GLY A 129 3.93 -3.22 6.39
N LEU A 130 3.25 -4.21 6.97
CA LEU A 130 3.61 -4.79 8.28
C LEU A 130 4.98 -5.50 8.23
N PHE A 131 5.27 -6.23 7.16
CA PHE A 131 6.57 -6.87 6.98
C PHE A 131 7.71 -5.85 6.94
N PHE A 132 7.57 -4.79 6.16
CA PHE A 132 8.58 -3.74 6.09
C PHE A 132 8.71 -3.02 7.45
N SER A 133 7.59 -2.68 8.10
CA SER A 133 7.58 -2.06 9.43
C SER A 133 8.32 -2.92 10.47
N PHE A 134 8.17 -4.24 10.41
CA PHE A 134 8.90 -5.17 11.28
C PHE A 134 10.42 -5.12 10.99
N THR A 135 10.82 -5.12 9.73
CA THR A 135 12.25 -5.01 9.37
C THR A 135 12.86 -3.67 9.80
N GLU A 136 12.10 -2.58 9.72
CA GLU A 136 12.53 -1.24 10.15
C GLU A 136 12.67 -1.17 11.68
N PHE A 137 11.72 -1.74 12.42
CA PHE A 137 11.83 -1.88 13.88
C PHE A 137 13.08 -2.67 14.28
N MET A 138 13.34 -3.80 13.62
CA MET A 138 14.57 -4.58 13.84
C MET A 138 15.82 -3.76 13.49
N GLY A 139 15.81 -2.99 12.40
CA GLY A 139 16.91 -2.10 12.01
C GLY A 139 17.19 -1.02 13.05
N VAL A 140 16.15 -0.41 13.61
CA VAL A 140 16.28 0.57 14.70
C VAL A 140 16.85 -0.08 15.96
N LEU A 141 16.34 -1.26 16.35
CA LEU A 141 16.87 -2.01 17.50
C LEU A 141 18.34 -2.39 17.31
N LEU A 142 18.72 -2.90 16.14
CA LEU A 142 20.10 -3.26 15.81
C LEU A 142 21.01 -2.03 15.85
N THR A 143 20.57 -0.89 15.32
CA THR A 143 21.37 0.34 15.32
C THR A 143 21.52 0.92 16.73
N VAL A 144 20.47 0.88 17.56
CA VAL A 144 20.54 1.26 18.98
C VAL A 144 21.50 0.33 19.75
N ARG A 145 21.42 -0.99 19.52
CA ARG A 145 22.34 -1.97 20.12
C ARG A 145 23.77 -1.75 19.66
N TYR A 146 23.99 -1.53 18.36
CA TYR A 146 25.31 -1.27 17.79
C TYR A 146 25.93 0.00 18.36
N ARG A 147 25.14 1.08 18.50
CA ARG A 147 25.61 2.32 19.14
C ARG A 147 25.88 2.16 20.64
N ASN A 148 25.10 1.31 21.33
CA ASN A 148 25.26 1.03 22.76
C ASN A 148 26.37 -0.02 23.05
N GLN A 149 26.90 -0.70 22.04
CA GLN A 149 28.12 -1.49 22.18
C GLN A 149 29.29 -0.51 22.32
N LYS A 150 29.77 -0.34 23.55
CA LYS A 150 31.02 0.38 23.83
C LYS A 150 32.14 -0.20 22.98
N ASP A 151 32.92 0.68 22.36
CA ASP A 151 34.15 0.33 21.66
C ASP A 151 35.12 -0.32 22.68
N PRO A 152 35.41 -1.64 22.62
CA PRO A 152 36.28 -2.30 23.58
C PRO A 152 37.74 -1.80 23.50
N ARG A 153 38.08 -1.03 22.45
CA ARG A 153 39.38 -0.36 22.30
C ARG A 153 39.47 0.99 23.02
N ALA A 154 38.36 1.52 23.56
CA ALA A 154 38.32 2.77 24.31
C ALA A 154 38.50 2.56 25.83
N ASN A 155 39.13 1.45 26.25
CA ASN A 155 39.59 1.27 27.63
C ASN A 155 41.04 1.80 27.73
N PRO A 156 41.27 2.99 28.32
CA PRO A 156 42.63 3.52 28.52
C PRO A 156 43.50 2.65 29.45
N SER A 157 42.90 1.67 30.12
CA SER A 157 43.56 0.69 30.99
C SER A 157 44.13 -0.54 30.26
N ALA A 158 44.03 -0.64 28.93
CA ALA A 158 44.68 -1.70 28.15
C ALA A 158 46.12 -1.36 27.69
N PHE A 159 46.62 -0.19 28.06
CA PHE A 159 47.98 0.30 27.76
C PHE A 159 48.81 0.62 29.00
N LEU A 160 48.36 0.21 30.20
CA LEU A 160 49.18 0.20 31.41
C LEU A 160 49.74 -1.21 31.64
#